data_AF-A0AAD4X7F4-F1
#
_entry.id   AF-A0AAD4X7F4-F1
#
_cell.length_a   1.000
_cell.length_b   1.000
_cell.length_c   1.000
_cell.angle_alpha   90.00
_cell.angle_beta   90.00
_cell.angle_gamma   90.00
#
_symmetry.space_group_name_H-M   'P 1'
#
loop_
_entity.id
_entity.type
_entity.pdbx_description
1 polymer ?
#
loop_
_entity_poly.entity_id
_entity_poly.type
_entity_poly.pdbx_seq_one_letter_code
_entity_poly.pdbx_strand_id
1 'polypeptide(L)'
;MEKVAEDRVYEVLKAASVLLLLGSGAFLSVLVFAIVGSDDPVPQHSSVVLIRVFAASLFCNWVGLYCLNPSTRHENLLFKKFILIISTTSSSFFMVLGCRLCISFTAQHP
;
A
#
# COMPACT_ATOMS: atom_id res chain seq x y z
N MET A 1 -3.94 -17.21 28.59
CA MET A 1 -4.20 -17.51 27.16
C MET A 1 -4.24 -16.27 26.28
N GLU A 2 -4.46 -15.07 26.82
CA GLU A 2 -4.64 -13.81 26.06
C GLU A 2 -3.41 -13.34 25.26
N LYS A 3 -2.19 -13.49 25.81
CA LYS A 3 -0.93 -13.12 25.12
C LYS A 3 -0.68 -13.89 23.81
N VAL A 4 -1.12 -15.14 23.73
CA VAL A 4 -0.93 -15.99 22.54
C VAL A 4 -1.84 -15.56 21.38
N ALA A 5 -3.03 -15.03 21.68
CA ALA A 5 -3.93 -14.48 20.67
C ALA A 5 -3.43 -13.11 20.18
N GLU A 6 -2.92 -12.28 21.08
CA GLU A 6 -2.37 -10.96 20.79
C GLU A 6 -1.16 -11.00 19.85
N ASP A 7 -0.28 -11.98 20.00
CA ASP A 7 0.88 -12.16 19.11
C ASP A 7 0.45 -12.60 17.70
N ARG A 8 -0.60 -13.44 17.58
CA ARG A 8 -1.11 -13.84 16.26
C ARG A 8 -1.71 -12.68 15.48
N VAL A 9 -2.46 -11.79 16.14
CA VAL A 9 -3.06 -10.61 15.47
C VAL A 9 -1.96 -9.71 14.90
N TYR A 10 -0.87 -9.52 15.65
CA TYR A 10 0.27 -8.74 15.19
C TYR A 10 0.97 -9.38 13.99
N GLU A 11 1.22 -10.70 14.02
CA GLU A 11 1.83 -11.41 12.90
C GLU A 11 0.94 -11.39 11.64
N VAL A 12 -0.38 -11.53 11.79
CA VAL A 12 -1.32 -11.43 10.68
C VAL A 12 -1.32 -10.02 10.08
N LEU A 13 -1.37 -8.98 10.91
CA LEU A 13 -1.31 -7.59 10.44
C LEU A 13 0.01 -7.32 9.71
N LYS A 14 1.12 -7.84 10.22
CA LYS A 14 2.44 -7.68 9.61
C LYS A 14 2.50 -8.38 8.25
N ALA A 15 2.00 -9.60 8.16
CA ALA A 15 1.90 -10.34 6.91
C ALA A 15 1.00 -9.61 5.88
N ALA A 16 -0.14 -9.07 6.33
CA ALA A 16 -1.03 -8.28 5.48
C ALA A 16 -0.35 -7.00 4.97
N SER A 17 0.38 -6.28 5.83
CA SER A 17 1.21 -5.15 5.44
C SER A 17 2.24 -5.54 4.39
N VAL A 18 2.98 -6.64 4.56
CA VAL A 18 3.97 -7.09 3.57
C VAL A 18 3.30 -7.40 2.23
N LEU A 19 2.16 -8.12 2.23
CA LEU A 19 1.40 -8.44 1.02
C LEU A 19 0.90 -7.17 0.31
N LEU A 20 0.38 -6.19 1.04
CA LEU A 20 -0.05 -4.91 0.48
C LEU A 20 1.12 -4.14 -0.15
N LEU A 21 2.31 -4.22 0.46
CA LEU A 21 3.50 -3.54 -0.04
C LEU A 21 3.98 -4.15 -1.36
N LEU A 22 4.00 -5.49 -1.43
CA LEU A 22 4.30 -6.22 -2.67
C LEU A 22 3.24 -5.95 -3.75
N GLY A 23 1.96 -5.99 -3.38
CA GLY A 23 0.85 -5.77 -4.31
C GLY A 23 0.86 -4.36 -4.90
N SER A 24 0.90 -3.33 -4.05
CA SER A 24 0.96 -1.94 -4.52
C SER A 24 2.24 -1.62 -5.29
N GLY A 25 3.36 -2.24 -4.92
CA GLY A 25 4.63 -2.17 -5.66
C GLY A 25 4.52 -2.73 -7.07
N ALA A 26 3.99 -3.96 -7.20
CA ALA A 26 3.78 -4.61 -8.48
C ALA A 26 2.84 -3.81 -9.38
N PHE A 27 1.71 -3.32 -8.83
CA PHE A 27 0.78 -2.45 -9.56
C PHE A 27 1.43 -1.17 -10.07
N LEU A 28 2.22 -0.50 -9.21
CA LEU A 28 2.94 0.70 -9.60
C LEU A 28 3.95 0.42 -10.70
N SER A 29 4.72 -0.67 -10.61
CA SER A 29 5.67 -1.07 -11.64
C SER A 29 4.98 -1.35 -12.98
N VAL A 30 3.90 -2.13 -12.98
CA VAL A 30 3.12 -2.41 -14.20
C VAL A 30 2.59 -1.12 -14.82
N LEU A 31 2.06 -0.21 -14.00
CA LEU A 31 1.56 1.08 -14.47
C LEU A 31 2.68 1.93 -15.11
N VAL A 32 3.85 2.01 -14.48
CA VAL A 32 5.00 2.75 -15.02
C VAL A 32 5.48 2.13 -16.33
N PHE A 33 5.61 0.80 -16.42
CA PHE A 33 6.00 0.13 -17.65
C PHE A 33 4.97 0.32 -18.78
N ALA A 34 3.68 0.28 -18.45
CA ALA A 34 2.61 0.54 -19.43
C ALA A 34 2.66 1.97 -19.97
N ILE A 35 2.98 2.96 -19.13
CA ILE A 35 3.12 4.36 -19.55
C ILE A 35 4.37 4.55 -20.42
N VAL A 36 5.51 3.98 -20.01
CA VAL A 36 6.79 4.11 -20.72
C VAL A 36 6.80 3.35 -22.04
N GLY A 37 6.12 2.19 -22.10
CA GLY A 37 6.07 1.33 -23.28
C GLY A 37 4.89 1.60 -24.23
N SER A 38 4.06 2.61 -23.95
CA SER A 38 2.95 3.00 -24.83
C SER A 38 3.45 3.96 -25.91
N ASP A 39 3.29 3.56 -27.17
CA ASP A 39 3.49 4.45 -28.33
C ASP A 39 2.34 5.46 -28.49
N ASP A 40 1.17 5.15 -27.91
CA ASP A 40 0.01 6.04 -27.90
C ASP A 40 0.12 7.12 -26.80
N PRO A 41 -0.46 8.31 -27.02
CA PRO A 41 -0.49 9.37 -26.02
C PRO A 41 -1.38 8.96 -24.84
N VAL A 42 -0.78 8.35 -23.82
CA VAL A 42 -1.44 8.09 -22.54
C VAL A 42 -1.82 9.44 -21.92
N PRO A 43 -3.07 9.63 -21.44
CA PRO A 43 -3.46 10.86 -20.77
C PRO A 43 -2.59 11.10 -19.53
N GLN A 44 -1.60 11.99 -19.67
CA GLN A 44 -0.54 12.22 -18.69
C GLN A 44 -1.08 12.62 -17.30
N HIS A 45 -2.17 13.39 -17.26
CA HIS A 45 -2.77 13.79 -15.98
C HIS A 45 -3.35 12.60 -15.22
N SER A 46 -4.03 11.69 -15.92
CA SER A 46 -4.67 10.50 -15.35
C SER A 46 -3.63 9.50 -14.82
N SER A 47 -2.59 9.26 -15.61
CA SER A 47 -1.51 8.35 -15.26
C SER A 47 -0.68 8.86 -14.08
N VAL A 48 -0.39 10.16 -14.03
CA VAL A 48 0.29 10.79 -12.88
C VAL A 48 -0.55 10.69 -11.60
N VAL A 49 -1.87 10.86 -11.69
CA VAL A 49 -2.75 10.68 -10.52
C VAL A 49 -2.71 9.24 -10.02
N LEU A 50 -2.82 8.24 -10.91
CA LEU A 50 -2.71 6.83 -10.53
C LEU A 50 -1.37 6.51 -9.86
N ILE A 51 -0.26 6.96 -10.44
CA ILE A 51 1.09 6.80 -9.86
C ILE A 51 1.13 7.37 -8.45
N ARG A 52 0.61 8.59 -8.23
CA ARG A 52 0.60 9.23 -6.92
C ARG A 52 -0.23 8.44 -5.90
N VAL A 53 -1.38 7.90 -6.30
CA VAL A 53 -2.25 7.11 -5.40
C VAL A 53 -1.57 5.80 -4.99
N PHE A 54 -0.98 5.07 -5.94
CA PHE A 54 -0.24 3.83 -5.61
C PHE A 54 1.05 4.10 -4.83
N ALA A 55 1.75 5.20 -5.11
CA ALA A 55 2.91 5.63 -4.33
C ALA A 55 2.52 6.02 -2.89
N ALA A 56 1.37 6.68 -2.69
CA ALA A 56 0.86 6.98 -1.35
C ALA A 56 0.52 5.69 -0.59
N SER A 57 -0.12 4.72 -1.26
CA SER A 57 -0.38 3.39 -0.69
C SER A 57 0.91 2.71 -0.21
N LEU A 58 1.95 2.71 -1.04
CA LEU A 58 3.27 2.17 -0.71
C LEU A 58 3.92 2.89 0.45
N PHE A 59 3.92 4.23 0.42
CA PHE A 59 4.58 5.05 1.41
C PHE A 59 3.94 4.87 2.80
N CYS A 60 2.61 4.92 2.89
CA CYS A 60 1.91 4.69 4.16
C CYS A 60 2.25 3.34 4.79
N ASN A 61 2.31 2.29 3.96
CA ASN A 61 2.59 0.94 4.42
C ASN A 61 4.06 0.73 4.78
N TRP A 62 4.98 1.31 3.99
CA TRP A 62 6.42 1.27 4.25
C TRP A 62 6.78 2.01 5.54
N VAL A 63 6.21 3.19 5.77
CA VAL A 63 6.40 3.95 7.02
C VAL A 63 5.89 3.13 8.21
N GLY A 64 4.71 2.52 8.08
CA GLY A 64 4.16 1.64 9.13
C GLY A 64 5.09 0.48 9.49
N LEU A 65 5.64 -0.21 8.49
CA LEU A 65 6.60 -1.29 8.70
C LEU A 65 7.97 -0.79 9.21
N TYR A 66 8.42 0.38 8.76
CA TYR A 66 9.67 0.99 9.24
C TYR A 66 9.60 1.34 10.73
N CYS A 67 8.45 1.82 11.20
CA CYS A 67 8.22 2.06 12.63
C CYS A 67 8.28 0.76 13.48
N LEU A 68 8.15 -0.42 12.87
CA LEU A 68 8.26 -1.71 13.55
C LEU A 68 9.69 -2.24 13.67
N ASN A 69 10.67 -1.60 13.02
CA ASN A 69 12.05 -2.08 12.96
C ASN A 69 12.62 -2.22 14.39
N PRO A 70 13.32 -3.33 14.74
CA PRO A 70 13.66 -3.64 16.13
C PRO A 70 14.64 -2.66 16.79
N SER A 71 15.21 -1.73 16.03
CA SER A 71 16.00 -0.61 16.53
C SER A 71 15.16 0.34 17.41
N THR A 72 13.84 0.44 17.22
CA THR A 72 12.89 1.10 18.15
C THR A 72 12.44 0.11 19.24
N ARG A 73 13.42 -0.42 19.98
CA ARG A 73 13.24 -1.51 20.97
C ARG A 73 12.45 -1.10 22.23
N HIS A 74 12.21 0.20 22.42
CA HIS A 74 11.53 0.75 23.60
C HIS A 74 10.03 1.03 23.42
N GLU A 75 9.46 0.83 22.23
CA GLU A 75 8.06 1.14 22.00
C GLU A 75 7.13 -0.03 22.38
N ASN A 76 6.08 0.33 23.12
CA ASN A 76 5.04 -0.55 23.64
C ASN A 76 4.37 -1.37 22.50
N LEU A 77 4.12 -2.67 22.73
CA LEU A 77 3.50 -3.57 21.75
C LEU A 77 2.14 -3.04 21.24
N LEU A 78 1.38 -2.39 22.12
CA LEU A 78 0.10 -1.74 21.79
C LEU A 78 0.28 -0.60 20.78
N PHE A 79 1.36 0.20 20.93
CA PHE A 79 1.67 1.30 20.03
C PHE A 79 2.06 0.77 18.64
N LYS A 80 2.87 -0.29 18.59
CA LYS A 80 3.24 -0.98 17.35
C LYS A 80 2.03 -1.52 16.60
N LYS A 81 1.08 -2.14 17.31
CA LYS A 81 -0.19 -2.60 16.73
C LYS A 81 -1.01 -1.44 16.18
N PHE A 82 -1.11 -0.33 16.92
CA PHE A 82 -1.87 0.85 16.49
C PHE A 82 -1.31 1.45 15.21
N ILE A 83 0.01 1.64 15.13
CA ILE A 83 0.69 2.12 13.91
C ILE A 83 0.39 1.18 12.74
N LEU A 84 0.55 -0.12 12.95
CA LEU A 84 0.36 -1.11 11.90
C LEU A 84 -1.08 -1.15 11.39
N ILE A 85 -2.08 -1.00 12.27
CA ILE A 85 -3.49 -0.91 11.88
C ILE A 85 -3.72 0.33 11.01
N ILE A 86 -3.23 1.50 11.43
CA ILE A 86 -3.44 2.75 10.69
C ILE A 86 -2.72 2.71 9.34
N SER A 87 -1.48 2.24 9.30
CA SER A 87 -0.70 2.15 8.05
C SER A 87 -1.32 1.16 7.06
N THR A 88 -1.77 0.01 7.54
CA THR A 88 -2.42 -1.02 6.72
C THR A 88 -3.76 -0.51 6.20
N THR A 89 -4.56 0.15 7.04
CA THR A 89 -5.89 0.67 6.68
C THR A 89 -5.78 1.80 5.65
N SER A 90 -4.88 2.76 5.88
CA SER A 90 -4.63 3.87 4.95
C SER A 90 -4.08 3.36 3.60
N SER A 91 -3.12 2.43 3.64
CA SER A 91 -2.60 1.77 2.42
C SER A 91 -3.72 1.06 1.65
N SER A 92 -4.55 0.28 2.33
CA SER A 92 -5.68 -0.42 1.73
C SER A 92 -6.68 0.55 1.08
N PHE A 93 -6.96 1.68 1.74
CA PHE A 93 -7.84 2.72 1.20
C PHE A 93 -7.29 3.30 -0.11
N PHE A 94 -6.00 3.67 -0.14
CA PHE A 94 -5.37 4.18 -1.36
C PHE A 94 -5.31 3.11 -2.46
N MET A 95 -5.06 1.84 -2.12
CA MET A 95 -5.09 0.75 -3.08
C MET A 95 -6.47 0.61 -3.74
N VAL A 96 -7.55 0.60 -2.95
CA VAL A 96 -8.92 0.54 -3.47
C VAL A 96 -9.25 1.76 -4.33
N LEU A 97 -8.83 2.96 -3.90
CA LEU A 97 -9.02 4.18 -4.67
C LEU A 97 -8.28 4.11 -6.02
N GLY A 98 -7.03 3.65 -6.02
CA GLY A 98 -6.22 3.46 -7.22
C GLY A 98 -6.84 2.47 -8.19
N CYS A 99 -7.32 1.32 -7.70
CA CYS A 99 -8.02 0.33 -8.51
C CYS A 99 -9.30 0.90 -9.14
N ARG A 100 -10.12 1.63 -8.36
CA ARG A 100 -11.35 2.26 -8.88
C ARG A 100 -11.05 3.31 -9.94
N LEU A 101 -10.02 4.14 -9.74
CA LEU A 101 -9.59 5.12 -10.74
C LEU A 101 -9.12 4.41 -12.01
N CYS A 102 -8.34 3.32 -11.88
CA CYS A 102 -7.83 2.57 -13.02
C CYS A 102 -8.99 1.98 -13.86
N ILE A 103 -9.99 1.37 -13.22
CA ILE A 103 -11.18 0.84 -13.91
C ILE A 103 -11.95 1.96 -14.61
N SER A 104 -12.18 3.09 -13.94
CA SER A 104 -12.87 4.23 -14.53
C SER A 104 -12.13 4.79 -15.76
N PHE A 105 -10.80 4.84 -15.72
CA PHE A 105 -10.00 5.29 -16.86
C PHE A 105 -10.08 4.31 -18.03
N THR A 106 -9.96 3.01 -17.79
CA THR A 106 -10.11 1.99 -18.84
C THR A 106 -11.50 2.02 -19.47
N ALA A 107 -12.55 2.29 -18.68
CA ALA A 107 -13.90 2.43 -19.22
C ALA A 107 -14.11 3.70 -20.07
N GLN A 108 -13.35 4.77 -19.81
CA GLN A 108 -13.41 6.03 -20.57
C GLN A 108 -12.56 6.00 -21.84
N HIS A 109 -11.56 5.12 -21.91
CA HIS A 109 -10.64 4.95 -23.03
C HIS A 109 -10.51 3.45 -23.38
N PRO A 110 -11.53 2.86 -24.04
CA PRO A 110 -11.53 1.45 -24.43
C PRO A 110 -10.50 1.12 -25.52
#